data_AF-A0A7W1NJS7-F1
#
_entry.id   AF-A0A7W1NJS7-F1
#
_cell.length_a   1.000
_cell.length_b   1.000
_cell.length_c   1.000
_cell.angle_alpha   90.00
_cell.angle_beta   90.00
_cell.angle_gamma   90.00
#
_symmetry.space_group_name_H-M   'P 1'
#
loop_
_entity.id
_entity.type
_entity.pdbx_description
1 polymer ?
#
loop_
_entity_poly.entity_id
_entity_poly.type
_entity_poly.pdbx_seq_one_letter_code
_entity_poly.pdbx_strand_id
1 'polypeptide(L)'
;MQFSNGFSTLLTIAEAYFYLGYSVIPLLGDLDPSRPKTPALPWSDFQHYRANENDYKQWFSESGFAGLGIVTGRISQLVVLDFDSETVFNAFKAQYPDLLETHIVRSAGRGLPHLYFKLPDQLHIDSQKGQGIDLLSNGRYVVAPPTIINGQAYKVTCGGMPKMLTERDIRRLNAFLNSHKTHPPVLTTPPVIPGIRAAISPIPPTKPTSTDLENLYRYHCQRGGRNEALFKTSLYARDGGWTALDTQQCLVNLHT
;
A
#
# COMPACT_ATOMS: atom_id res chain seq x y z
N MET A 1 27.81 -1.81 -29.49
CA MET A 1 27.25 -2.10 -28.16
C MET A 1 26.30 -0.98 -27.82
N GLN A 2 25.00 -1.27 -27.79
CA GLN A 2 23.94 -0.30 -27.58
C GLN A 2 23.67 -0.27 -26.07
N PHE A 3 24.36 0.59 -25.33
CA PHE A 3 24.01 0.86 -23.94
C PHE A 3 22.63 1.52 -23.96
N SER A 4 21.61 0.84 -23.48
CA SER A 4 20.25 1.34 -23.44
C SER A 4 20.19 2.57 -22.52
N ASN A 5 19.73 3.71 -23.07
CA ASN A 5 19.57 4.99 -22.35
C ASN A 5 18.71 4.91 -21.06
N GLY A 6 18.01 3.79 -20.82
CA GLY A 6 17.17 3.59 -19.63
C GLY A 6 17.94 3.42 -18.32
N PHE A 7 19.07 2.70 -18.32
CA PHE A 7 19.83 2.44 -17.09
C PHE A 7 20.56 3.68 -16.56
N SER A 8 21.16 4.45 -17.47
CA SER A 8 21.73 5.78 -17.16
C SER A 8 20.67 6.72 -16.59
N THR A 9 19.43 6.61 -17.05
CA THR A 9 18.31 7.41 -16.53
C THR A 9 17.92 7.00 -15.10
N LEU A 10 17.82 5.71 -14.78
CA LEU A 10 17.46 5.26 -13.43
C LEU A 10 18.50 5.63 -12.38
N LEU A 11 19.79 5.43 -12.69
CA LEU A 11 20.88 5.85 -11.79
C LEU A 11 20.83 7.36 -11.52
N THR A 12 20.77 8.17 -12.59
CA THR A 12 20.74 9.63 -12.47
C THR A 12 19.55 10.11 -11.63
N ILE A 13 18.38 9.49 -11.79
CA ILE A 13 17.19 9.87 -11.03
C ILE A 13 17.27 9.38 -9.57
N ALA A 14 17.85 8.20 -9.30
CA ALA A 14 18.10 7.75 -7.94
C ALA A 14 19.02 8.71 -7.18
N GLU A 15 20.11 9.16 -7.81
CA GLU A 15 21.01 10.18 -7.27
C GLU A 15 20.26 11.49 -7.03
N ALA A 16 19.45 11.96 -8.00
CA ALA A 16 18.65 13.18 -7.84
C ALA A 16 17.69 13.09 -6.63
N TYR A 17 17.01 11.97 -6.42
CA TYR A 17 16.16 11.75 -5.26
C TYR A 17 16.96 11.71 -3.95
N PHE A 18 18.14 11.11 -3.96
CA PHE A 18 19.03 11.12 -2.80
C PHE A 18 19.43 12.56 -2.40
N TYR A 19 19.76 13.41 -3.37
CA TYR A 19 20.07 14.83 -3.13
C TYR A 19 18.86 15.66 -2.67
N LEU A 20 17.64 15.24 -3.00
CA LEU A 20 16.40 15.80 -2.44
C LEU A 20 16.10 15.32 -1.01
N GLY A 21 16.95 14.47 -0.45
CA GLY A 21 16.81 13.96 0.91
C GLY A 21 16.02 12.65 1.01
N TYR A 22 15.71 11.99 -0.10
CA TYR A 22 14.92 10.76 -0.09
C TYR A 22 15.79 9.51 0.10
N SER A 23 15.22 8.51 0.77
CA SER A 23 15.76 7.15 0.85
C SER A 23 15.23 6.34 -0.32
N VAL A 24 16.12 5.96 -1.24
CA VAL A 24 15.79 5.28 -2.49
C VAL A 24 16.13 3.79 -2.39
N ILE A 25 15.27 2.94 -2.93
CA ILE A 25 15.46 1.49 -3.00
C ILE A 25 15.20 0.96 -4.41
N PRO A 26 15.86 -0.13 -4.84
CA PRO A 26 15.57 -0.75 -6.12
C PRO A 26 14.33 -1.62 -6.01
N LEU A 27 13.47 -1.57 -7.02
CA LEU A 27 12.33 -2.46 -7.19
C LEU A 27 12.59 -3.37 -8.40
N LEU A 28 11.92 -4.53 -8.43
CA LEU A 28 12.05 -5.49 -9.52
C LEU A 28 11.70 -4.86 -10.88
N GLY A 29 10.66 -4.03 -10.94
CA GLY A 29 10.14 -3.50 -12.20
C GLY A 29 9.76 -4.62 -13.16
N ASP A 30 9.90 -4.38 -14.46
CA ASP A 30 9.57 -5.37 -15.50
C ASP A 30 10.59 -6.53 -15.60
N LEU A 31 11.60 -6.61 -14.72
CA LEU A 31 12.42 -7.83 -14.58
C LEU A 31 11.60 -9.00 -14.00
N ASP A 32 10.62 -8.70 -13.14
CA ASP A 32 9.61 -9.66 -12.69
C ASP A 32 8.22 -9.04 -12.85
N PRO A 33 7.58 -9.17 -14.03
CA PRO A 33 6.27 -8.58 -14.32
C PRO A 33 5.15 -9.07 -13.41
N SER A 34 5.34 -10.18 -12.68
CA SER A 34 4.35 -10.67 -11.71
C SER A 34 4.36 -9.85 -10.41
N ARG A 35 5.49 -9.22 -10.08
CA ARG A 35 5.73 -8.50 -8.82
C ARG A 35 6.54 -7.21 -9.04
N PRO A 36 6.17 -6.35 -10.00
CA PRO A 36 7.03 -5.26 -10.47
C PRO A 36 7.25 -4.15 -9.42
N LYS A 37 6.37 -4.08 -8.41
CA LYS A 37 6.42 -3.09 -7.32
C LYS A 37 7.14 -3.59 -6.08
N THR A 38 7.66 -4.82 -6.09
CA THR A 38 8.34 -5.43 -4.94
C THR A 38 9.79 -4.97 -4.88
N PRO A 39 10.35 -4.70 -3.69
CA PRO A 39 11.76 -4.37 -3.54
C PRO A 39 12.65 -5.51 -4.03
N ALA A 40 13.67 -5.19 -4.79
CA ALA A 40 14.59 -6.19 -5.33
C ALA A 40 15.55 -6.75 -4.27
N LEU A 41 15.69 -6.05 -3.14
CA LEU A 41 16.54 -6.40 -2.00
C LEU A 41 15.74 -6.25 -0.69
N PRO A 42 16.16 -6.91 0.41
CA PRO A 42 15.65 -6.59 1.74
C PRO A 42 15.79 -5.09 2.02
N TRP A 43 14.69 -4.43 2.41
CA TRP A 43 14.63 -2.98 2.45
C TRP A 43 14.36 -2.38 3.83
N SER A 44 14.20 -3.22 4.86
CA SER A 44 13.92 -2.80 6.24
C SER A 44 14.94 -1.79 6.77
N ASP A 45 16.21 -1.98 6.42
CA ASP A 45 17.30 -1.13 6.88
C ASP A 45 17.21 0.27 6.25
N PHE A 46 16.65 0.37 5.05
CA PHE A 46 16.46 1.63 4.33
C PHE A 46 15.35 2.53 4.91
N GLN A 47 14.63 2.03 5.92
CA GLN A 47 13.75 2.84 6.77
C GLN A 47 14.53 3.64 7.82
N HIS A 48 15.79 3.29 8.08
CA HIS A 48 16.62 3.88 9.12
C HIS A 48 17.89 4.53 8.57
N TYR A 49 18.43 4.00 7.47
CA TYR A 49 19.63 4.51 6.80
C TYR A 49 19.36 4.72 5.31
N ARG A 50 20.04 5.67 4.68
CA ARG A 50 19.94 5.86 3.22
C ARG A 50 21.07 5.12 2.54
N ALA A 51 20.77 4.49 1.42
CA ALA A 51 21.78 3.96 0.52
C ALA A 51 22.66 5.09 -0.03
N ASN A 52 23.89 4.75 -0.39
CA ASN A 52 24.86 5.67 -0.95
C ASN A 52 24.95 5.55 -2.48
N GLU A 53 25.73 6.43 -3.11
CA GLU A 53 25.87 6.45 -4.58
C GLU A 53 26.44 5.16 -5.17
N ASN A 54 27.33 4.47 -4.45
CA ASN A 54 27.87 3.18 -4.92
C ASN A 54 26.78 2.11 -4.91
N ASP A 55 25.88 2.11 -3.92
CA ASP A 55 24.72 1.23 -3.91
C ASP A 55 23.84 1.48 -5.15
N TYR A 56 23.57 2.75 -5.49
CA TYR A 56 22.77 3.07 -6.68
C TYR A 56 23.45 2.63 -7.99
N LYS A 57 24.77 2.80 -8.12
CA LYS A 57 25.55 2.30 -9.27
C LYS A 57 25.43 0.78 -9.37
N GLN A 58 25.64 0.07 -8.26
CA GLN A 58 25.49 -1.38 -8.17
C GLN A 58 24.09 -1.82 -8.60
N TRP A 59 23.03 -1.14 -8.15
CA TRP A 59 21.65 -1.54 -8.39
C TRP A 59 21.17 -1.26 -9.81
N PHE A 60 21.42 -0.05 -10.32
CA PHE A 60 20.81 0.43 -11.56
C PHE A 60 21.73 0.33 -12.78
N SER A 61 23.05 0.30 -12.60
CA SER A 61 24.00 0.14 -13.71
C SER A 61 24.53 -1.28 -13.84
N GLU A 62 24.86 -1.93 -12.73
CA GLU A 62 25.48 -3.26 -12.76
C GLU A 62 24.45 -4.40 -12.68
N SER A 63 23.52 -4.32 -11.72
CA SER A 63 22.48 -5.34 -11.51
C SER A 63 21.27 -5.17 -12.43
N GLY A 64 21.11 -3.98 -13.02
CA GLY A 64 20.08 -3.69 -14.01
C GLY A 64 18.64 -3.68 -13.47
N PHE A 65 18.42 -3.40 -12.18
CA PHE A 65 17.05 -3.29 -11.65
C PHE A 65 16.27 -2.18 -12.36
N ALA A 66 15.00 -2.46 -12.67
CA ALA A 66 14.20 -1.63 -13.59
C ALA A 66 13.17 -0.73 -12.89
N GLY A 67 13.10 -0.77 -11.56
CA GLY A 67 12.16 0.05 -10.80
C GLY A 67 12.81 0.78 -9.63
N LEU A 68 12.19 1.89 -9.24
CA LEU A 68 12.65 2.78 -8.17
C LEU A 68 11.54 2.98 -7.14
N GLY A 69 11.87 2.75 -5.87
CA GLY A 69 11.01 3.04 -4.74
C GLY A 69 11.60 4.16 -3.89
N ILE A 70 10.74 4.99 -3.29
CA ILE A 70 11.13 5.95 -2.25
C ILE A 70 10.50 5.49 -0.94
N VAL A 71 11.33 5.23 0.07
CA VAL A 71 10.85 4.92 1.42
C VAL A 71 10.24 6.17 2.03
N THR A 72 8.98 6.08 2.46
CA THR A 72 8.22 7.20 3.02
C THR A 72 8.43 7.32 4.53
N GLY A 73 7.94 8.41 5.11
CA GLY A 73 8.07 8.73 6.53
C GLY A 73 9.27 9.62 6.83
N ARG A 74 9.73 9.57 8.09
CA ARG A 74 10.79 10.44 8.63
C ARG A 74 12.09 10.38 7.86
N ILE A 75 12.51 9.19 7.40
CA ILE A 75 13.79 9.03 6.68
C ILE A 75 13.88 9.89 5.41
N SER A 76 12.75 10.13 4.76
CA SER A 76 12.62 10.97 3.56
C SER A 76 11.89 12.29 3.82
N GLN A 77 11.43 12.51 5.06
CA GLN A 77 10.46 13.56 5.41
C GLN A 77 9.29 13.63 4.40
N LEU A 78 8.78 12.47 3.99
CA LEU A 78 7.83 12.36 2.88
C LEU A 78 6.59 11.57 3.29
N VAL A 79 5.42 12.12 3.01
CA VAL A 79 4.13 11.43 3.10
C VAL A 79 3.50 11.41 1.72
N VAL A 80 2.88 10.28 1.34
CA VAL A 80 2.18 10.18 0.06
C VAL A 80 0.75 9.72 0.28
N LEU A 81 -0.21 10.38 -0.36
CA LEU A 81 -1.55 9.84 -0.57
C LEU A 81 -1.58 9.10 -1.91
N ASP A 82 -1.75 7.79 -1.87
CA ASP A 82 -1.85 6.91 -3.03
C ASP A 82 -3.32 6.58 -3.29
N PHE A 83 -3.89 7.12 -4.37
CA PHE A 83 -5.28 6.87 -4.72
C PHE A 83 -5.39 5.68 -5.66
N ASP A 84 -6.29 4.74 -5.34
CA ASP A 84 -6.65 3.62 -6.21
C ASP A 84 -8.12 3.65 -6.67
N SER A 85 -8.88 4.69 -6.27
CA SER A 85 -10.25 4.98 -6.74
C SER A 85 -10.40 6.41 -7.26
N GLU A 86 -10.88 6.53 -8.51
CA GLU A 86 -11.18 7.82 -9.13
C GLU A 86 -12.31 8.58 -8.39
N THR A 87 -13.32 7.86 -7.90
CA THR A 87 -14.41 8.45 -7.11
C THR A 87 -13.89 9.08 -5.83
N VAL A 88 -13.00 8.39 -5.11
CA VAL A 88 -12.41 8.88 -3.86
C VAL A 88 -11.47 10.06 -4.13
N PHE A 89 -10.68 10.00 -5.21
CA PHE A 89 -9.85 11.13 -5.62
C PHE A 89 -10.68 12.37 -5.97
N ASN A 90 -11.78 12.22 -6.70
CA ASN A 90 -12.67 13.34 -7.03
C ASN A 90 -13.32 13.95 -5.78
N ALA A 91 -13.73 13.12 -4.81
CA ALA A 91 -14.23 13.60 -3.53
C ALA A 91 -13.15 14.37 -2.75
N PHE A 92 -11.92 13.85 -2.69
CA PHE A 92 -10.79 14.53 -2.04
C PHE A 92 -10.51 15.89 -2.68
N LYS A 93 -10.45 15.94 -4.02
CA LYS A 93 -10.22 17.17 -4.79
C LYS A 93 -11.30 18.23 -4.50
N ALA A 94 -12.57 17.82 -4.45
CA ALA A 94 -13.67 18.74 -4.15
C ALA A 94 -13.60 19.28 -2.72
N GLN A 95 -13.21 18.44 -1.76
CA GLN A 95 -13.17 18.80 -0.35
C GLN A 95 -11.93 19.61 0.03
N TYR A 96 -10.78 19.33 -0.57
CA TYR A 96 -9.47 19.91 -0.20
C TYR A 96 -8.63 20.32 -1.43
N PRO A 97 -9.13 21.26 -2.27
CA PRO A 97 -8.43 21.66 -3.50
C PRO A 97 -7.02 22.23 -3.24
N ASP A 98 -6.80 22.89 -2.10
CA ASP A 98 -5.52 23.44 -1.68
C ASP A 98 -4.43 22.38 -1.37
N LEU A 99 -4.84 21.12 -1.17
CA LEU A 99 -3.91 19.99 -1.01
C LEU A 99 -3.50 19.38 -2.36
N LEU A 100 -4.06 19.84 -3.48
CA LEU A 100 -3.61 19.47 -4.82
C LEU A 100 -2.46 20.34 -5.33
N GLU A 101 -2.17 21.46 -4.66
CA GLU A 101 -1.00 22.31 -4.93
C GLU A 101 0.26 21.68 -4.33
N THR A 102 0.63 20.52 -4.87
CA THR A 102 1.78 19.75 -4.42
C THR A 102 2.38 18.95 -5.58
N HIS A 103 3.52 18.30 -5.32
CA HIS A 103 4.12 17.37 -6.27
C HIS A 103 3.19 16.17 -6.50
N ILE A 104 2.80 15.93 -7.76
CA ILE A 104 1.87 14.84 -8.12
C ILE A 104 2.52 13.94 -9.15
N VAL A 105 2.53 12.64 -8.83
CA VAL A 105 2.93 11.57 -9.75
C VAL A 105 1.70 10.78 -10.15
N ARG A 106 1.49 10.59 -11.45
CA ARG A 106 0.51 9.66 -11.97
C ARG A 106 1.08 8.24 -11.99
N SER A 107 0.33 7.29 -11.43
CA SER A 107 0.74 5.89 -11.33
C SER A 107 0.83 5.21 -12.71
N ALA A 108 1.71 4.22 -12.85
CA ALA A 108 1.54 3.21 -13.91
C ALA A 108 0.28 2.38 -13.64
N GLY A 109 -0.35 1.83 -14.68
CA GLY A 109 -1.60 1.09 -14.60
C GLY A 109 -2.83 2.01 -14.62
N ARG A 110 -3.44 2.22 -13.45
CA ARG A 110 -4.72 2.93 -13.32
C ARG A 110 -4.66 4.41 -13.67
N GLY A 111 -3.46 5.00 -13.76
CA GLY A 111 -3.29 6.41 -14.06
C GLY A 111 -3.83 7.33 -12.97
N LEU A 112 -3.94 6.83 -11.73
CA LEU A 112 -4.42 7.59 -10.59
C LEU A 112 -3.26 8.31 -9.88
N PRO A 113 -3.55 9.40 -9.16
CA PRO A 113 -2.50 10.26 -8.65
C PRO A 113 -1.96 9.79 -7.30
N HIS A 114 -0.65 9.97 -7.13
CA HIS A 114 0.05 9.95 -5.87
C HIS A 114 0.38 11.41 -5.51
N LEU A 115 -0.14 11.91 -4.39
CA LEU A 115 0.11 13.28 -3.92
C LEU A 115 1.22 13.22 -2.87
N TYR A 116 2.35 13.86 -3.16
CA TYR A 116 3.52 13.86 -2.30
C TYR A 116 3.47 15.07 -1.39
N PHE A 117 3.80 14.93 -0.12
CA PHE A 117 3.84 16.01 0.86
C PHE A 117 5.10 15.93 1.71
N LYS A 118 5.67 17.09 2.03
CA LYS A 118 6.81 17.20 2.95
C LYS A 118 6.28 17.10 4.38
N LEU A 119 6.83 16.19 5.17
CA LEU A 119 6.53 16.01 6.59
C LEU A 119 7.61 16.71 7.44
N PRO A 120 7.29 17.79 8.17
CA PRO A 120 8.23 18.40 9.12
C PRO A 120 8.65 17.42 10.21
N ASP A 121 9.91 17.51 10.66
CA ASP A 121 10.49 16.60 11.66
C ASP A 121 9.70 16.55 12.99
N GLN A 122 9.07 17.68 13.35
CA GLN A 122 8.29 17.82 14.59
C GLN A 122 6.89 17.19 14.49
N LEU A 123 6.42 16.89 13.28
CA LEU A 123 5.10 16.31 13.06
C LEU A 123 5.20 14.81 12.78
N HIS A 124 4.11 14.12 13.08
CA HIS A 124 3.99 12.68 12.89
C HIS A 124 2.62 12.34 12.31
N ILE A 125 2.62 11.41 11.37
CA ILE A 125 1.40 10.83 10.80
C ILE A 125 1.70 9.37 10.43
N ASP A 126 0.88 8.45 10.92
CA ASP A 126 1.06 7.02 10.67
C ASP A 126 0.52 6.63 9.31
N SER A 127 1.18 5.64 8.69
CA SER A 127 0.66 4.98 7.49
C SER A 127 -0.71 4.39 7.75
N GLN A 128 -1.67 4.62 6.86
CA GLN A 128 -3.04 4.17 7.00
C GLN A 128 -3.54 3.56 5.70
N LYS A 129 -4.23 2.43 5.80
CA LYS A 129 -4.98 1.89 4.68
C LYS A 129 -6.41 2.41 4.70
N GLY A 130 -6.92 2.76 3.53
CA GLY A 130 -8.31 3.15 3.32
C GLY A 130 -8.88 2.43 2.11
N GLN A 131 -10.19 2.54 1.93
CA GLN A 131 -10.87 2.08 0.73
C GLN A 131 -10.79 3.17 -0.33
N GLY A 132 -10.06 2.94 -1.42
CA GLY A 132 -9.93 3.94 -2.49
C GLY A 132 -8.74 4.89 -2.33
N ILE A 133 -8.03 4.82 -1.20
CA ILE A 133 -6.90 5.69 -0.84
C ILE A 133 -6.06 5.07 0.28
N ASP A 134 -4.73 5.08 0.12
CA ASP A 134 -3.75 4.74 1.16
C ASP A 134 -2.91 5.98 1.52
N LEU A 135 -2.57 6.13 2.80
CA LEU A 135 -1.55 7.07 3.26
C LEU A 135 -0.26 6.31 3.57
N LEU A 136 0.81 6.69 2.88
CA LEU A 136 2.13 6.11 2.97
C LEU A 136 3.06 7.06 3.75
N SER A 137 3.46 6.66 4.94
CA SER A 137 4.40 7.36 5.82
C SER A 137 5.45 6.34 6.31
N ASN A 138 5.84 6.36 7.59
CA ASN A 138 6.78 5.40 8.17
C ASN A 138 6.35 3.95 7.88
N GLY A 139 7.34 3.09 7.60
CA GLY A 139 7.10 1.66 7.34
C GLY A 139 6.55 1.35 5.94
N ARG A 140 6.51 2.33 5.03
CA ARG A 140 6.03 2.17 3.66
C ARG A 140 7.02 2.75 2.66
N TYR A 141 6.79 2.47 1.38
CA TYR A 141 7.47 3.09 0.27
C TYR A 141 6.46 3.33 -0.86
N VAL A 142 6.80 4.25 -1.76
CA VAL A 142 6.02 4.55 -2.97
C VAL A 142 6.87 4.20 -4.21
N VAL A 143 6.23 3.69 -5.27
CA VAL A 143 6.91 3.54 -6.57
C VAL A 143 7.04 4.92 -7.22
N ALA A 144 8.24 5.27 -7.65
CA ALA A 144 8.56 6.60 -8.14
C ALA A 144 8.97 6.60 -9.63
N PRO A 145 8.79 7.74 -10.33
CA PRO A 145 9.34 7.94 -11.66
C PRO A 145 10.85 7.71 -11.71
N PRO A 146 11.43 7.28 -12.85
CA PRO A 146 10.79 7.02 -14.13
C PRO A 146 10.33 5.55 -14.28
N THR A 147 10.08 4.82 -13.19
CA THR A 147 9.71 3.39 -13.23
C THR A 147 8.64 3.10 -14.28
N ILE A 148 8.88 2.08 -15.10
CA ILE A 148 7.95 1.58 -16.10
C ILE A 148 7.45 0.22 -15.62
N ILE A 149 6.13 0.01 -15.72
CA ILE A 149 5.48 -1.27 -15.47
C ILE A 149 4.59 -1.59 -16.65
N ASN A 150 4.82 -2.73 -17.30
CA ASN A 150 4.05 -3.18 -18.48
C ASN A 150 3.93 -2.10 -19.56
N GLY A 151 5.04 -1.41 -19.86
CA GLY A 151 5.09 -0.34 -20.86
C GLY A 151 4.44 0.98 -20.43
N GLN A 152 3.93 1.09 -19.21
CA GLN A 152 3.34 2.32 -18.67
C GLN A 152 4.26 2.94 -17.61
N ALA A 153 4.60 4.21 -17.77
CA ALA A 153 5.48 4.91 -16.85
C ALA A 153 4.72 5.59 -15.71
N TYR A 154 5.32 5.58 -14.51
CA TYR A 154 5.05 6.58 -13.49
C TYR A 154 5.53 7.95 -13.99
N LYS A 155 4.65 8.95 -14.02
CA LYS A 155 4.95 10.27 -14.61
C LYS A 155 4.61 11.40 -13.66
N VAL A 156 5.53 12.35 -13.52
CA VAL A 156 5.23 13.62 -12.83
C VAL A 156 4.22 14.40 -13.66
N THR A 157 3.07 14.71 -13.08
CA THR A 157 2.00 15.52 -13.71
C THR A 157 1.88 16.91 -13.11
N CYS A 158 2.32 17.08 -11.86
CA CYS A 158 2.54 18.38 -11.23
C CYS A 158 3.95 18.37 -10.65
N GLY A 159 4.84 19.21 -11.20
CA GLY A 159 6.21 19.35 -10.74
C GLY A 159 6.34 20.22 -9.49
N GLY A 160 7.57 20.60 -9.15
CA GLY A 160 7.86 21.42 -7.97
C GLY A 160 8.08 20.59 -6.70
N MET A 161 8.32 21.31 -5.60
CA MET A 161 8.58 20.71 -4.29
C MET A 161 7.26 20.25 -3.63
N PRO A 162 7.25 19.14 -2.89
CA PRO A 162 6.09 18.74 -2.10
C PRO A 162 5.67 19.84 -1.12
N LYS A 163 4.36 20.10 -1.03
CA LYS A 163 3.77 21.01 -0.05
C LYS A 163 4.11 20.52 1.37
N MET A 164 4.54 21.45 2.21
CA MET A 164 4.78 21.19 3.64
C MET A 164 3.45 20.96 4.35
N LEU A 165 3.32 19.84 5.06
CA LEU A 165 2.15 19.57 5.90
C LEU A 165 2.18 20.43 7.16
N THR A 166 1.03 21.00 7.50
CA THR A 166 0.76 21.55 8.82
C THR A 166 -0.03 20.57 9.68
N GLU A 167 -0.15 20.84 10.98
CA GLU A 167 -1.05 20.06 11.84
C GLU A 167 -2.51 20.09 11.36
N ARG A 168 -2.95 21.23 10.77
CA ARG A 168 -4.28 21.36 10.20
C ARG A 168 -4.47 20.39 9.04
N ASP A 169 -3.46 20.27 8.18
CA ASP A 169 -3.50 19.35 7.05
C ASP A 169 -3.52 17.91 7.54
N ILE A 170 -2.68 17.54 8.50
CA ILE A 170 -2.68 16.21 9.11
C ILE A 170 -4.07 15.85 9.68
N ARG A 171 -4.73 16.77 10.39
CA ARG A 171 -6.10 16.55 10.90
C ARG A 171 -7.10 16.32 9.76
N ARG A 172 -7.02 17.09 8.67
CA ARG A 172 -7.89 16.94 7.50
C ARG A 172 -7.67 15.61 6.77
N LEU A 173 -6.41 15.22 6.59
CA LEU A 173 -6.03 13.94 5.99
C LEU A 173 -6.55 12.77 6.81
N ASN A 174 -6.33 12.78 8.13
CA ASN A 174 -6.85 11.76 9.02
C ASN A 174 -8.38 11.68 9.01
N ALA A 175 -9.07 12.82 9.03
CA ALA A 175 -10.53 12.86 8.94
C ALA A 175 -11.04 12.22 7.64
N PHE A 176 -10.40 12.52 6.51
CA PHE A 176 -10.75 11.95 5.21
C PHE A 176 -10.48 10.45 5.13
N LEU A 177 -9.30 10.01 5.59
CA LEU A 177 -8.97 8.59 5.63
C LEU A 177 -9.96 7.82 6.51
N ASN A 178 -10.31 8.37 7.68
CA ASN A 178 -11.28 7.77 8.58
C ASN A 178 -12.67 7.60 7.96
N SER A 179 -13.13 8.56 7.14
CA SER A 179 -14.42 8.43 6.44
C SER A 179 -14.39 7.40 5.30
N HIS A 180 -13.20 6.94 4.91
CA HIS A 180 -12.99 5.91 3.90
C HIS A 180 -12.38 4.62 4.48
N LYS A 181 -12.36 4.47 5.81
CA LYS A 181 -12.04 3.18 6.44
C LYS A 181 -13.25 2.26 6.30
N THR A 182 -13.01 0.97 6.11
CA THR A 182 -14.07 -0.02 6.29
C THR A 182 -14.48 0.01 7.75
N HIS A 183 -15.65 0.56 8.05
CA HIS A 183 -16.32 0.21 9.29
C HIS A 183 -16.59 -1.29 9.22
N PRO A 184 -16.17 -2.10 10.21
CA PRO A 184 -16.79 -3.40 10.39
C PRO A 184 -18.31 -3.16 10.45
N PRO A 185 -19.15 -4.03 9.86
CA PRO A 185 -20.58 -3.83 9.92
C PRO A 185 -20.96 -3.61 11.39
N VAL A 186 -21.47 -2.41 11.69
CA VAL A 186 -22.14 -2.20 12.96
C VAL A 186 -23.28 -3.20 12.92
N LEU A 187 -23.19 -4.25 13.74
CA LEU A 187 -24.32 -5.11 14.04
C LEU A 187 -25.39 -4.17 14.61
N THR A 188 -26.27 -3.68 13.74
CA THR A 188 -27.48 -2.99 14.16
C THR A 188 -28.27 -4.04 14.91
N THR A 189 -28.19 -3.99 16.24
CA THR A 189 -29.05 -4.79 17.10
C THR A 189 -30.49 -4.51 16.69
N PRO A 190 -31.28 -5.51 16.26
CA PRO A 190 -32.69 -5.29 15.98
C PRO A 190 -33.39 -4.77 17.24
N PRO A 191 -34.48 -3.99 17.09
CA PRO A 191 -35.19 -3.42 18.22
C PRO A 191 -35.63 -4.55 19.18
N VAL A 192 -35.25 -4.41 20.45
CA VAL A 192 -35.62 -5.35 21.52
C VAL A 192 -37.13 -5.29 21.69
N ILE A 193 -37.83 -6.34 21.25
CA ILE A 193 -39.23 -6.60 21.63
C ILE A 193 -39.21 -7.02 23.11
N PRO A 194 -39.89 -6.32 24.01
CA PRO A 194 -39.94 -6.71 25.42
C PRO A 194 -40.90 -7.88 25.56
N GLY A 195 -40.34 -9.09 25.68
CA GLY A 195 -41.12 -10.27 26.03
C GLY A 195 -40.37 -11.55 25.71
N ILE A 196 -40.19 -12.38 26.75
CA ILE A 196 -39.62 -13.73 26.73
C ILE A 196 -38.08 -13.76 26.82
N ARG A 197 -37.59 -13.58 28.05
CA ARG A 197 -36.27 -14.10 28.46
C ARG A 197 -36.36 -15.63 28.53
N ALA A 198 -35.97 -16.31 27.46
CA ALA A 198 -35.45 -17.67 27.57
C ALA A 198 -33.94 -17.57 27.75
N ALA A 199 -33.43 -18.09 28.87
CA ALA A 199 -32.01 -18.15 29.14
C ALA A 199 -31.33 -19.04 28.10
N ILE A 200 -30.66 -18.43 27.12
CA ILE A 200 -29.73 -19.12 26.25
C ILE A 200 -28.34 -18.74 26.75
N SER A 201 -27.71 -19.65 27.48
CA SER A 201 -26.29 -19.55 27.82
C SER A 201 -25.46 -19.43 26.53
N PRO A 202 -24.41 -18.59 26.49
CA PRO A 202 -23.56 -18.48 25.32
C PRO A 202 -22.89 -19.83 25.05
N ILE A 203 -23.17 -20.40 23.87
CA ILE A 203 -22.45 -21.56 23.34
C ILE A 203 -21.00 -21.10 23.11
N PRO A 204 -19.99 -21.83 23.62
CA PRO A 204 -18.58 -21.50 23.36
C PRO A 204 -18.30 -21.54 21.85
N PRO A 205 -17.42 -20.69 21.31
CA PRO A 205 -17.12 -20.66 19.88
C PRO A 205 -16.53 -22.03 19.49
N THR A 206 -17.32 -22.82 18.78
CA THR A 206 -16.90 -24.13 18.28
C THR A 206 -15.90 -23.93 17.15
N LYS A 207 -14.80 -24.69 17.16
CA LYS A 207 -13.83 -24.73 16.06
C LYS A 207 -14.58 -24.88 14.73
N PRO A 208 -14.37 -24.01 13.72
CA PRO A 208 -15.07 -24.08 12.45
C PRO A 208 -14.73 -25.41 11.75
N THR A 209 -15.66 -25.97 10.99
CA THR A 209 -15.43 -27.21 10.23
C THR A 209 -14.67 -26.94 8.93
N SER A 210 -14.15 -27.98 8.27
CA SER A 210 -13.51 -27.84 6.95
C SER A 210 -14.49 -27.24 5.93
N THR A 211 -15.76 -27.65 5.97
CA THR A 211 -16.82 -27.13 5.11
C THR A 211 -17.06 -25.62 5.34
N ASP A 212 -16.94 -25.15 6.58
CA ASP A 212 -17.05 -23.72 6.88
C ASP A 212 -15.89 -22.93 6.25
N LEU A 213 -14.67 -23.46 6.31
CA LEU A 213 -13.49 -22.87 5.67
C LEU A 213 -13.61 -22.88 4.14
N GLU A 214 -14.09 -23.97 3.55
CA GLU A 214 -14.35 -24.07 2.10
C GLU A 214 -15.36 -23.04 1.61
N ASN A 215 -16.48 -22.91 2.32
CA ASN A 215 -17.53 -21.96 1.99
C ASN A 215 -17.03 -20.51 2.12
N LEU A 216 -16.24 -20.23 3.16
CA LEU A 216 -15.64 -18.92 3.37
C LEU A 216 -14.61 -18.57 2.29
N TYR A 217 -13.77 -19.52 1.88
CA TYR A 217 -12.84 -19.35 0.79
C TYR A 217 -13.56 -19.04 -0.53
N ARG A 218 -14.59 -19.84 -0.88
CA ARG A 218 -15.39 -19.60 -2.10
C ARG A 218 -16.10 -18.25 -2.08
N TYR A 219 -16.65 -17.87 -0.93
CA TYR A 219 -17.28 -16.57 -0.72
C TYR A 219 -16.31 -15.42 -1.01
N HIS A 220 -15.06 -15.51 -0.51
CA HIS A 220 -14.06 -14.49 -0.77
C HIS A 220 -13.53 -14.50 -2.21
N CYS A 221 -13.40 -15.68 -2.83
CA CYS A 221 -13.01 -15.79 -4.24
C CYS A 221 -14.02 -15.13 -5.20
N GLN A 222 -15.31 -15.11 -4.88
CA GLN A 222 -16.32 -14.43 -5.68
C GLN A 222 -16.26 -12.89 -5.57
N ARG A 223 -15.58 -12.36 -4.54
CA ARG A 223 -15.58 -10.93 -4.20
C ARG A 223 -14.18 -10.31 -4.21
N GLY A 224 -13.16 -11.06 -4.58
CA GLY A 224 -11.76 -10.66 -4.54
C GLY A 224 -10.86 -11.66 -5.26
N GLY A 225 -9.53 -11.50 -5.12
CA GLY A 225 -8.56 -12.41 -5.72
C GLY A 225 -8.37 -13.70 -4.92
N ARG A 226 -8.00 -14.81 -5.59
CA ARG A 226 -7.72 -16.11 -4.95
C ARG A 226 -6.73 -16.03 -3.79
N ASN A 227 -5.68 -15.23 -3.92
CA ASN A 227 -4.67 -15.05 -2.87
C ASN A 227 -5.22 -14.29 -1.65
N GLU A 228 -6.15 -13.36 -1.86
CA GLU A 228 -6.82 -12.64 -0.78
C GLU A 228 -7.82 -13.54 -0.05
N ALA A 229 -8.54 -14.38 -0.80
CA ALA A 229 -9.43 -15.39 -0.24
C ALA A 229 -8.69 -16.42 0.62
N LEU A 230 -7.53 -16.89 0.15
CA LEU A 230 -6.67 -17.81 0.89
C LEU A 230 -6.19 -17.17 2.19
N PHE A 231 -5.72 -15.92 2.14
CA PHE A 231 -5.23 -15.18 3.31
C PHE A 231 -6.33 -14.99 4.36
N LYS A 232 -7.51 -14.49 3.95
CA LYS A 232 -8.63 -14.25 4.87
C LYS A 232 -9.16 -15.54 5.51
N THR A 233 -9.27 -16.60 4.72
CA THR A 233 -9.74 -17.90 5.22
C THR A 233 -8.73 -18.54 6.18
N SER A 234 -7.43 -18.37 5.92
CA SER A 234 -6.37 -18.87 6.80
C SER A 234 -6.33 -18.14 8.15
N LEU A 235 -6.59 -16.82 8.16
CA LEU A 235 -6.73 -16.06 9.41
C LEU A 235 -7.93 -16.53 10.22
N TYR A 236 -9.08 -16.72 9.58
CA TYR A 236 -10.28 -17.24 10.24
C TYR A 236 -10.08 -18.66 10.79
N ALA A 237 -9.40 -19.54 10.04
CA ALA A 237 -9.06 -20.88 10.51
C ALA A 237 -8.15 -20.84 11.75
N ARG A 238 -7.09 -20.03 11.73
CA ARG A 238 -6.17 -19.82 12.86
C ARG A 238 -6.92 -19.34 14.09
N ASP A 239 -7.76 -18.31 13.93
CA ASP A 239 -8.49 -17.69 15.04
C ASP A 239 -9.60 -18.63 15.57
N GLY A 240 -10.07 -19.56 14.74
CA GLY A 240 -10.97 -20.65 15.11
C GLY A 240 -10.30 -21.91 15.69
N GLY A 241 -8.97 -21.91 15.90
CA GLY A 241 -8.26 -23.03 16.52
C GLY A 241 -7.82 -24.15 15.57
N TRP A 242 -7.66 -23.84 14.27
CA TRP A 242 -6.98 -24.75 13.34
C TRP A 242 -5.47 -24.62 13.44
N THR A 243 -4.77 -25.74 13.26
CA THR A 243 -3.32 -25.74 13.11
C THR A 243 -2.94 -25.30 11.70
N ALA A 244 -1.73 -24.76 11.52
CA ALA A 244 -1.23 -24.36 10.21
C ALA A 244 -1.23 -25.53 9.20
N LEU A 245 -0.92 -26.75 9.66
CA LEU A 245 -0.91 -27.95 8.82
C LEU A 245 -2.31 -28.34 8.35
N ASP A 246 -3.29 -28.37 9.26
CA ASP A 246 -4.68 -28.71 8.92
C ASP A 246 -5.29 -27.65 7.99
N THR A 247 -5.01 -26.37 8.25
CA THR A 247 -5.44 -25.26 7.39
C THR A 247 -4.83 -25.38 5.99
N GLN A 248 -3.54 -25.70 5.90
CA GLN A 248 -2.88 -25.90 4.61
C GLN A 248 -3.48 -27.07 3.84
N GLN A 249 -3.69 -28.22 4.48
CA GLN A 249 -4.28 -29.41 3.85
C GLN A 249 -5.72 -29.16 3.36
N CYS A 250 -6.51 -28.39 4.12
CA CYS A 250 -7.87 -28.03 3.74
C CYS A 250 -7.92 -27.06 2.56
N LEU A 251 -7.06 -26.02 2.56
CA LEU A 251 -7.14 -24.93 1.59
C LEU A 251 -6.30 -25.16 0.31
N VAL A 252 -5.25 -25.98 0.34
CA VAL A 252 -4.41 -26.29 -0.85
C VAL A 252 -5.23 -26.89 -1.99
N ASN A 253 -6.16 -27.81 -1.66
CA ASN A 253 -6.98 -28.49 -2.66
C ASN A 253 -8.05 -27.58 -3.29
N LEU A 254 -8.27 -26.39 -2.73
CA LEU A 254 -9.21 -25.38 -3.25
C LEU A 254 -8.50 -24.30 -4.08
N HIS A 255 -7.16 -24.29 -4.07
CA HIS A 255 -6.32 -23.28 -4.70
C HIS A 255 -5.70 -23.76 -6.02
N THR A 256 -5.82 -25.04 -6.38
CA THR A 256 -5.58 -25.58 -7.74
C THR A 256 -6.70 -25.22 -8.71
#